data_AF-A0A2V8J4A6-F1
#
_entry.id   AF-A0A2V8J4A6-F1
#
_cell.length_a   1.000
_cell.length_b   1.000
_cell.length_c   1.000
_cell.angle_alpha   90.00
_cell.angle_beta   90.00
_cell.angle_gamma   90.00
#
_symmetry.space_group_name_H-M   'P 1'
#
loop_
_entity.id
_entity.type
_entity.pdbx_description
1 polymer ?
#
loop_
_entity_poly.entity_id
_entity_poly.type
_entity_poly.pdbx_seq_one_letter_code
_entity_poly.pdbx_strand_id
1 'polypeptide(L)'
;MPGQQNAATRLNAKRFKQVLMSAPRYARELANVRDPRGLYNWFYYKLSYSFPLMDFPTRVNLEPTNDCNLGCRHCPRTLSVKQRGLGYLDPSLFAKITGEIAQHPGCIVKVVGLGEPALHPELGLLMTQLASHRIATGLYTNGELFKRFSPEEIITWNLQTIVISIEGLDAKLLAFVVFAALPCFGQKSGYSSSSRQVVMAASFGWTAPQSLSIPRS
;
A
#
# COMPACT_ATOMS: atom_id res chain seq x y z
N MET A 1 18.56 24.32 35.63
CA MET A 1 18.07 23.27 34.71
C MET A 1 18.93 23.21 33.42
N PRO A 2 20.15 22.65 33.43
CA PRO A 2 21.05 22.62 32.25
C PRO A 2 20.87 21.43 31.31
N GLY A 3 20.06 20.43 31.68
CA GLY A 3 19.93 19.16 30.94
C GLY A 3 19.06 19.22 29.68
N GLN A 4 18.10 20.14 29.60
CA GLN A 4 17.16 20.22 28.47
C GLN A 4 17.74 20.89 27.22
N GLN A 5 18.60 21.90 27.37
CA GLN A 5 19.25 22.59 26.24
C GLN A 5 20.18 21.65 25.47
N ASN A 6 20.96 20.82 26.17
CA ASN A 6 21.88 19.87 25.53
C ASN A 6 21.17 18.75 24.75
N ALA A 7 19.97 18.34 25.17
CA ALA A 7 19.18 17.33 24.46
C ALA A 7 18.58 17.89 23.16
N ALA A 8 18.06 19.12 23.19
CA ALA A 8 17.49 19.81 22.02
C ALA A 8 18.54 20.05 20.93
N THR A 9 19.75 20.49 21.32
CA THR A 9 20.86 20.72 20.37
C THR A 9 21.35 19.42 19.73
N ARG A 10 21.42 18.31 20.50
CA ARG A 10 21.74 16.97 19.98
C ARG A 10 20.67 16.41 19.04
N LEU A 11 19.39 16.65 19.34
CA LEU A 11 18.26 16.30 18.46
C LEU A 11 18.33 17.08 17.14
N ASN A 12 18.67 18.37 17.19
CA ASN A 12 18.88 19.19 15.99
C ASN A 12 20.06 18.72 15.14
N ALA A 13 21.19 18.33 15.74
CA ALA A 13 22.34 17.79 15.01
C ALA A 13 22.04 16.45 14.32
N LYS A 14 21.30 15.55 14.98
CA LYS A 14 20.85 14.28 14.38
C LYS A 14 19.85 14.49 13.24
N ARG A 15 18.88 15.40 13.41
CA ARG A 15 17.95 15.79 12.34
C ARG A 15 18.67 16.42 11.17
N PHE A 16 19.62 17.32 11.41
CA PHE A 16 20.43 17.92 10.36
C PHE A 16 21.22 16.88 9.56
N LYS A 17 21.88 15.94 10.25
CA LYS A 17 22.57 14.81 9.60
C LYS A 17 21.58 13.97 8.78
N GLN A 18 20.38 13.69 9.28
CA GLN A 18 19.36 12.94 8.56
C GLN A 18 18.88 13.67 7.29
N VAL A 19 18.67 14.99 7.36
CA VAL A 19 18.31 15.82 6.20
C VAL A 19 19.44 15.81 5.17
N LEU A 20 20.69 15.97 5.62
CA LEU A 20 21.86 15.92 4.74
C LEU A 20 21.99 14.56 4.03
N MET A 21 21.82 13.46 4.77
CA MET A 21 21.82 12.10 4.20
C MET A 21 20.66 11.87 3.22
N SER A 22 19.60 12.68 3.29
CA SER A 22 18.48 12.62 2.35
C SER A 22 18.72 13.43 1.08
N ALA A 23 19.75 14.28 1.01
CA ALA A 23 20.02 15.14 -0.13
C ALA A 23 20.24 14.37 -1.45
N PRO A 24 20.99 13.25 -1.50
CA PRO A 24 21.13 12.46 -2.74
C PRO A 24 19.82 11.82 -3.21
N ARG A 25 18.90 11.54 -2.27
CA ARG A 25 17.55 11.06 -2.60
C ARG A 25 16.72 12.21 -3.16
N TYR A 26 16.76 13.39 -2.54
CA TYR A 26 16.03 14.57 -2.97
C TYR A 26 16.47 15.05 -4.35
N ALA A 27 17.77 15.06 -4.64
CA ALA A 27 18.30 15.36 -5.97
C ALA A 27 17.78 14.38 -7.04
N ARG A 28 17.74 13.07 -6.74
CA ARG A 28 17.17 12.06 -7.64
C ARG A 28 15.67 12.20 -7.82
N GLU A 29 14.93 12.49 -6.75
CA GLU A 29 13.49 12.76 -6.86
C GLU A 29 13.24 13.97 -7.77
N LEU A 30 13.97 15.07 -7.57
CA LEU A 30 13.86 16.29 -8.38
C LEU A 30 14.23 16.05 -9.86
N ALA A 31 15.27 15.27 -10.13
CA ALA A 31 15.67 14.90 -11.49
C ALA A 31 14.62 14.06 -12.24
N ASN A 32 13.71 13.40 -11.52
CA ASN A 32 12.61 12.63 -12.10
C ASN A 32 11.32 13.43 -12.27
N VAL A 33 11.26 14.67 -11.77
CA VAL A 33 10.12 15.56 -11.97
C VAL A 33 10.15 16.09 -13.40
N ARG A 34 9.09 15.82 -14.17
CA ARG A 34 9.01 16.19 -15.60
C ARG A 34 8.04 17.33 -15.88
N ASP A 35 7.21 17.69 -14.92
CA ASP A 35 6.14 18.69 -15.09
C ASP A 35 6.17 19.77 -13.99
N PRO A 36 5.71 21.00 -14.29
CA PRO A 36 5.73 22.11 -13.33
C PRO A 36 4.93 21.85 -12.04
N ARG A 37 3.84 21.08 -12.15
CA ARG A 37 2.99 20.74 -11.01
C ARG A 37 3.66 19.69 -10.12
N GLY A 38 4.35 18.72 -10.71
CA GLY A 38 5.21 17.77 -10.01
C GLY A 38 6.29 18.49 -9.21
N LEU A 39 6.86 19.56 -9.76
CA LEU A 39 7.88 20.37 -9.08
C LEU A 39 7.29 21.14 -7.90
N TYR A 40 6.15 21.80 -8.11
CA TYR A 40 5.40 22.47 -7.04
C TYR A 40 5.04 21.49 -5.92
N ASN A 41 4.45 20.34 -6.27
CA ASN A 41 4.10 19.30 -5.31
C ASN A 41 5.33 18.78 -4.56
N TRP A 42 6.46 18.60 -5.24
CA TRP A 42 7.70 18.18 -4.61
C TRP A 42 8.13 19.17 -3.53
N PHE A 43 8.16 20.46 -3.83
CA PHE A 43 8.48 21.49 -2.84
C PHE A 43 7.45 21.57 -1.72
N TYR A 44 6.15 21.52 -2.05
CA TYR A 44 5.06 21.51 -1.07
C TYR A 44 5.22 20.37 -0.07
N TYR A 45 5.57 19.16 -0.51
CA TYR A 45 5.73 18.02 0.40
C TYR A 45 7.03 18.04 1.20
N LYS A 46 8.12 18.61 0.68
CA LYS A 46 9.41 18.68 1.38
C LYS A 46 9.52 19.87 2.32
N LEU A 47 8.83 20.95 2.00
CA LEU A 47 8.85 22.23 2.72
C LEU A 47 7.43 22.64 3.11
N SER A 48 6.61 21.72 3.60
CA SER A 48 5.17 21.94 3.83
C SER A 48 4.84 23.12 4.75
N TYR A 49 5.74 23.51 5.64
CA TYR A 49 5.56 24.68 6.52
C TYR A 49 5.87 26.02 5.84
N SER A 50 6.46 26.00 4.65
CA SER A 50 6.81 27.18 3.85
C SER A 50 5.75 27.53 2.81
N PHE A 51 4.72 26.69 2.63
CA PHE A 51 3.64 26.89 1.68
C PHE A 51 2.30 27.05 2.40
N PRO A 52 1.36 27.85 1.86
CA PRO A 52 0.00 27.89 2.37
C PRO A 52 -0.69 26.53 2.18
N LEU A 53 -1.65 26.21 3.03
CA LEU A 53 -2.48 25.03 2.87
C LEU A 53 -3.25 25.12 1.53
N MET A 54 -3.28 24.03 0.76
CA MET A 54 -4.06 24.00 -0.49
C MET A 54 -5.55 23.84 -0.21
N ASP A 55 -6.38 24.37 -1.11
CA ASP A 55 -7.85 24.31 -1.04
C ASP A 55 -8.40 22.88 -1.16
N PHE A 56 -7.64 21.97 -1.77
CA PHE A 56 -8.00 20.55 -1.91
C PHE A 56 -6.81 19.65 -1.55
N PRO A 57 -7.03 18.47 -0.92
CA PRO A 57 -5.97 17.53 -0.62
C PRO A 57 -5.28 17.03 -1.90
N THR A 58 -3.95 17.04 -1.91
CA THR A 58 -3.16 16.45 -3.01
C THR A 58 -3.15 14.93 -2.99
N ARG A 59 -3.53 14.31 -1.87
CA ARG A 59 -3.60 12.86 -1.70
C ARG A 59 -4.80 12.48 -0.84
N VAL A 60 -5.58 11.51 -1.30
CA VAL A 60 -6.70 10.93 -0.56
C VAL A 60 -6.47 9.43 -0.42
N ASN A 61 -6.60 8.92 0.81
CA ASN A 61 -6.61 7.49 1.07
C ASN A 61 -8.07 7.04 1.13
N LEU A 62 -8.43 6.06 0.31
CA LEU A 62 -9.75 5.42 0.32
C LEU A 62 -9.58 3.98 0.82
N GLU A 63 -10.32 3.65 1.87
CA GLU A 63 -10.38 2.31 2.48
C GLU A 63 -11.64 1.61 1.94
N PRO A 64 -11.54 0.68 0.97
CA PRO A 64 -12.71 -0.03 0.45
C PRO A 64 -13.32 -0.93 1.51
N THR A 65 -12.49 -1.56 2.33
CA THR A 65 -12.92 -2.36 3.47
C THR A 65 -11.86 -2.35 4.56
N ASN A 66 -12.29 -2.55 5.79
CA ASN A 66 -11.41 -2.78 6.94
C ASN A 66 -11.25 -4.28 7.27
N ASP A 67 -11.88 -5.16 6.49
CA ASP A 67 -11.69 -6.61 6.59
C ASP A 67 -10.34 -7.04 5.99
N CYS A 68 -9.69 -8.02 6.60
CA CYS A 68 -8.37 -8.49 6.17
C CYS A 68 -8.20 -9.98 6.47
N ASN A 69 -7.71 -10.73 5.49
CA ASN A 69 -7.43 -12.16 5.60
C ASN A 69 -6.19 -12.47 6.44
N LEU A 70 -5.38 -11.45 6.81
CA LEU A 70 -4.15 -11.60 7.57
C LEU A 70 -4.25 -10.94 8.96
N GLY A 71 -3.53 -11.48 9.94
CA GLY A 71 -3.54 -11.05 11.34
C GLY A 71 -2.20 -10.50 11.84
N CYS A 72 -1.58 -9.57 11.08
CA CYS A 72 -0.21 -9.13 11.36
C CYS A 72 -0.05 -8.58 12.78
N ARG A 73 1.03 -8.96 13.46
CA ARG A 73 1.29 -8.60 14.87
C ARG A 73 1.54 -7.11 15.10
N HIS A 74 1.97 -6.39 14.07
CA HIS A 74 2.20 -4.95 14.12
C HIS A 74 0.98 -4.13 13.70
N CYS A 75 -0.08 -4.79 13.20
CA CYS A 75 -1.21 -4.09 12.62
C CYS A 75 -2.04 -3.41 13.72
N PRO A 76 -2.37 -2.11 13.61
CA PRO A 76 -3.25 -1.44 14.56
C PRO A 76 -4.61 -2.13 14.72
N ARG A 77 -5.11 -2.79 13.66
CA ARG A 77 -6.34 -3.60 13.69
C ARG A 77 -6.31 -4.69 14.75
N THR A 78 -5.17 -5.36 14.93
CA THR A 78 -5.01 -6.45 15.91
C THR A 78 -4.60 -5.92 17.29
N LEU A 79 -3.85 -4.82 17.33
CA LEU A 79 -3.28 -4.28 18.57
C LEU A 79 -4.25 -3.37 19.34
N SER A 80 -4.85 -2.37 18.67
CA SER A 80 -5.53 -1.25 19.34
C SER A 80 -6.94 -0.97 18.82
N VAL A 81 -7.28 -1.35 17.59
CA VAL A 81 -8.59 -1.06 16.97
C VAL A 81 -9.52 -2.27 17.05
N LYS A 82 -9.85 -2.71 18.28
CA LYS A 82 -10.63 -3.94 18.52
C LYS A 82 -12.16 -3.77 18.44
N GLN A 83 -12.66 -2.55 18.56
CA GLN A 83 -14.10 -2.25 18.64
C GLN A 83 -14.71 -1.75 17.33
N ARG A 84 -13.92 -1.66 16.25
CA ARG A 84 -14.42 -1.24 14.93
C ARG A 84 -15.11 -2.44 14.26
N GLY A 85 -16.40 -2.33 13.96
CA GLY A 85 -17.13 -3.32 13.18
C GLY A 85 -16.57 -3.45 11.76
N LEU A 86 -16.84 -4.58 11.09
CA LEU A 86 -16.50 -4.76 9.69
C LEU A 86 -17.37 -3.87 8.81
N GLY A 87 -16.79 -3.34 7.74
CA GLY A 87 -17.46 -2.49 6.79
C GLY A 87 -16.88 -2.63 5.38
N TYR A 88 -17.75 -2.44 4.41
CA TYR A 88 -17.44 -2.39 2.99
C TYR A 88 -18.01 -1.08 2.45
N LEU A 89 -17.18 -0.34 1.72
CA LEU A 89 -17.51 0.97 1.22
C LEU A 89 -18.55 0.84 0.10
N ASP A 90 -19.71 1.46 0.32
CA ASP A 90 -20.78 1.45 -0.67
C ASP A 90 -20.30 2.05 -2.02
N PRO A 91 -20.51 1.35 -3.16
CA PRO A 91 -20.06 1.84 -4.45
C PRO A 91 -20.65 3.19 -4.85
N SER A 92 -21.88 3.51 -4.43
CA SER A 92 -22.51 4.79 -4.75
C SER A 92 -21.85 5.94 -3.98
N LEU A 93 -21.46 5.71 -2.72
CA LEU A 93 -20.66 6.67 -1.96
C LEU A 93 -19.27 6.82 -2.56
N PHE A 94 -18.64 5.71 -2.96
CA PHE A 94 -17.36 5.74 -3.63
C PHE A 94 -17.43 6.57 -4.93
N ALA A 95 -18.49 6.41 -5.74
CA ALA A 95 -18.73 7.21 -6.94
C ALA A 95 -18.86 8.70 -6.69
N LYS A 96 -19.56 9.10 -5.62
CA LYS A 96 -19.64 10.51 -5.22
C LYS A 96 -18.25 11.04 -4.86
N ILE A 97 -17.52 10.33 -4.01
CA ILE A 97 -16.18 10.73 -3.56
C ILE A 97 -15.22 10.84 -4.75
N THR A 98 -15.17 9.85 -5.63
CA THR A 98 -14.26 9.88 -6.80
C THR A 98 -14.68 10.92 -7.82
N GLY A 99 -15.99 11.17 -7.96
CA GLY A 99 -16.52 12.23 -8.81
C GLY A 99 -16.11 13.63 -8.33
N GLU A 100 -16.13 13.88 -7.03
CA GLU A 100 -15.62 15.13 -6.42
C GLU A 100 -14.10 15.25 -6.63
N ILE A 101 -13.34 14.20 -6.34
CA ILE A 101 -11.88 14.19 -6.54
C ILE A 101 -11.51 14.47 -8.01
N ALA A 102 -12.28 13.95 -8.97
CA ALA A 102 -12.04 14.16 -10.39
C ALA A 102 -12.12 15.64 -10.81
N GLN A 103 -12.87 16.47 -10.08
CA GLN A 103 -12.95 17.92 -10.29
C GLN A 103 -11.68 18.67 -9.84
N HIS A 104 -10.78 17.98 -9.13
CA HIS A 104 -9.52 18.53 -8.64
C HIS A 104 -8.32 17.80 -9.28
N PRO A 105 -7.94 18.17 -10.52
CA PRO A 105 -6.81 17.57 -11.20
C PRO A 105 -5.56 17.62 -10.33
N GLY A 106 -4.83 16.52 -10.23
CA GLY A 106 -3.59 16.42 -9.46
C GLY A 106 -3.73 15.83 -8.06
N CYS A 107 -4.95 15.57 -7.59
CA CYS A 107 -5.17 14.70 -6.44
C CYS A 107 -4.83 13.24 -6.81
N ILE A 108 -4.06 12.58 -5.97
CA ILE A 108 -3.70 11.16 -6.10
C ILE A 108 -4.54 10.35 -5.12
N VAL A 109 -5.17 9.28 -5.60
CA VAL A 109 -5.93 8.35 -4.76
C VAL A 109 -5.07 7.16 -4.39
N LYS A 110 -5.06 6.81 -3.10
CA LYS A 110 -4.46 5.58 -2.60
C LYS A 110 -5.57 4.68 -2.09
N VAL A 111 -5.72 3.52 -2.71
CA VAL A 111 -6.61 2.46 -2.23
C VAL A 111 -5.85 1.69 -1.15
N VAL A 112 -6.12 2.04 0.11
CA VAL A 112 -5.38 1.59 1.30
C VAL A 112 -6.22 1.77 2.56
N GLY A 113 -5.95 0.97 3.59
CA GLY A 113 -6.60 1.10 4.89
C GLY A 113 -6.00 0.17 5.92
N LEU A 114 -6.82 -0.26 6.88
CA LEU A 114 -6.49 -1.30 7.84
C LEU A 114 -7.00 -2.69 7.40
N GLY A 115 -7.69 -2.76 6.26
CA GLY A 115 -8.13 -3.98 5.59
C GLY A 115 -7.27 -4.38 4.39
N GLU A 116 -7.67 -5.47 3.73
CA GLU A 116 -7.18 -5.90 2.41
C GLU A 116 -8.20 -5.49 1.33
N PRO A 117 -7.89 -4.53 0.45
CA PRO A 117 -8.80 -4.08 -0.60
C PRO A 117 -9.35 -5.22 -1.46
N ALA A 118 -8.54 -6.25 -1.74
CA ALA A 118 -8.92 -7.42 -2.52
C ALA A 118 -10.03 -8.28 -1.87
N LEU A 119 -10.45 -8.00 -0.64
CA LEU A 119 -11.63 -8.62 -0.02
C LEU A 119 -12.95 -7.93 -0.37
N HIS A 120 -12.91 -6.68 -0.84
CA HIS A 120 -14.14 -5.99 -1.23
C HIS A 120 -14.82 -6.73 -2.41
N PRO A 121 -16.10 -7.11 -2.29
CA PRO A 121 -16.77 -7.92 -3.32
C PRO A 121 -16.81 -7.23 -4.68
N GLU A 122 -16.89 -5.90 -4.67
CA GLU A 122 -16.98 -5.08 -5.89
C GLU A 122 -15.69 -4.32 -6.20
N LEU A 123 -14.52 -4.79 -5.71
CA LEU A 123 -13.26 -4.07 -5.94
C LEU A 123 -13.04 -3.74 -7.42
N GLY A 124 -13.26 -4.71 -8.32
CA GLY A 124 -13.09 -4.51 -9.77
C GLY A 124 -13.88 -3.30 -10.28
N LEU A 125 -15.16 -3.17 -9.88
CA LEU A 125 -16.01 -2.03 -10.20
C LEU A 125 -15.42 -0.71 -9.70
N LEU A 126 -14.99 -0.66 -8.43
CA LEU A 126 -14.39 0.53 -7.83
C LEU A 126 -13.11 0.95 -8.59
N MET A 127 -12.27 -0.01 -8.95
CA MET A 127 -11.03 0.25 -9.66
C MET A 127 -11.27 0.71 -11.11
N THR A 128 -12.20 0.10 -11.83
CA THR A 128 -12.61 0.54 -13.17
C THR A 128 -13.17 1.97 -13.14
N GLN A 129 -13.92 2.32 -12.09
CA GLN A 129 -14.44 3.67 -11.93
C GLN A 129 -13.33 4.70 -11.72
N LEU A 130 -12.34 4.43 -10.86
CA LEU A 130 -11.16 5.29 -10.69
C LEU A 130 -10.40 5.48 -12.01
N ALA A 131 -10.21 4.41 -12.77
CA ALA A 131 -9.56 4.46 -14.08
C ALA A 131 -10.33 5.37 -15.06
N SER A 132 -11.66 5.29 -15.07
CA SER A 132 -12.51 6.10 -15.94
C SER A 132 -12.40 7.61 -15.68
N HIS A 133 -12.16 8.01 -14.42
CA HIS A 133 -11.93 9.40 -14.04
C HIS A 133 -10.52 9.89 -14.33
N ARG A 134 -9.62 9.04 -14.84
CA ARG A 134 -8.20 9.34 -15.08
C ARG A 134 -7.48 9.87 -13.83
N ILE A 135 -7.91 9.40 -12.66
CA ILE A 135 -7.29 9.75 -11.39
C ILE A 135 -6.03 8.89 -11.21
N ALA A 136 -4.91 9.56 -10.88
CA ALA A 136 -3.67 8.87 -10.52
C ALA A 136 -3.92 7.99 -9.28
N THR A 137 -3.87 6.66 -9.47
CA THR A 137 -4.28 5.70 -8.45
C THR A 137 -3.14 4.78 -8.07
N GLY A 138 -2.95 4.59 -6.77
CA GLY A 138 -2.07 3.57 -6.19
C GLY A 138 -2.85 2.55 -5.36
N LEU A 139 -2.56 1.26 -5.52
CA LEU A 139 -3.20 0.17 -4.78
C LEU A 139 -2.20 -0.48 -3.81
N TYR A 140 -2.61 -0.61 -2.55
CA TYR A 140 -1.83 -1.24 -1.50
C TYR A 140 -2.48 -2.57 -1.12
N THR A 141 -1.70 -3.65 -1.15
CA THR A 141 -2.22 -5.01 -0.93
C THR A 141 -1.18 -5.89 -0.25
N ASN A 142 -1.63 -6.94 0.44
CA ASN A 142 -0.79 -8.06 0.84
C ASN A 142 -0.48 -9.03 -0.30
N GLY A 143 -1.18 -8.91 -1.44
CA GLY A 143 -0.96 -9.69 -2.65
C GLY A 143 -1.56 -11.11 -2.66
N GLU A 144 -1.99 -11.65 -1.52
CA GLU A 144 -2.47 -13.05 -1.41
C GLU A 144 -3.75 -13.29 -2.23
N LEU A 145 -4.59 -12.26 -2.32
CA LEU A 145 -5.91 -12.34 -2.95
C LEU A 145 -5.94 -11.75 -4.36
N PHE A 146 -4.80 -11.31 -4.91
CA PHE A 146 -4.75 -10.81 -6.29
C PHE A 146 -5.04 -11.88 -7.33
N LYS A 147 -4.80 -13.15 -7.00
CA LYS A 147 -5.19 -14.31 -7.82
C LYS A 147 -6.70 -14.42 -8.10
N ARG A 148 -7.53 -13.63 -7.41
CA ARG A 148 -8.98 -13.53 -7.65
C ARG A 148 -9.30 -12.74 -8.92
N PHE A 149 -8.40 -11.88 -9.38
CA PHE A 149 -8.59 -11.01 -10.52
C PHE A 149 -7.68 -11.47 -11.66
N SER A 150 -8.16 -11.38 -12.90
CA SER A 150 -7.33 -11.74 -14.03
C SER A 150 -6.26 -10.66 -14.28
N PRO A 151 -5.09 -11.00 -14.83
CA PRO A 151 -4.09 -9.98 -15.21
C PRO A 151 -4.67 -8.91 -16.14
N GLU A 152 -5.55 -9.29 -17.07
CA GLU A 152 -6.23 -8.39 -17.99
C GLU A 152 -7.12 -7.40 -17.23
N GLU A 153 -7.90 -7.87 -16.26
CA GLU A 153 -8.72 -7.02 -15.40
C GLU A 153 -7.86 -6.00 -14.65
N ILE A 154 -6.77 -6.43 -14.02
CA ILE A 154 -5.86 -5.56 -13.28
C ILE A 154 -5.24 -4.48 -14.18
N ILE A 155 -4.90 -4.84 -15.43
CA ILE A 155 -4.37 -3.87 -16.41
C ILE A 155 -5.41 -2.78 -16.72
N THR A 156 -6.71 -3.12 -16.79
CA THR A 156 -7.76 -2.12 -17.03
C THR A 156 -7.92 -1.10 -15.91
N TRP A 157 -7.45 -1.41 -14.69
CA TRP A 157 -7.50 -0.48 -13.56
C TRP A 157 -6.55 0.72 -13.70
N ASN A 158 -5.66 0.71 -14.70
CA ASN A 158 -4.75 1.81 -15.05
C ASN A 158 -3.99 2.36 -13.83
N LEU A 159 -3.49 1.45 -12.99
CA LEU A 159 -2.77 1.78 -11.77
C LEU A 159 -1.41 2.40 -12.07
N GLN A 160 -1.12 3.54 -11.44
CA GLN A 160 0.20 4.15 -11.51
C GLN A 160 1.20 3.44 -10.58
N THR A 161 0.72 2.86 -9.50
CA THR A 161 1.58 2.17 -8.52
C THR A 161 0.83 1.01 -7.88
N ILE A 162 1.49 -0.13 -7.80
CA ILE A 162 1.07 -1.25 -6.95
C ILE A 162 2.11 -1.38 -5.84
N VAL A 163 1.64 -1.35 -4.60
CA VAL A 163 2.48 -1.55 -3.41
C VAL A 163 2.08 -2.87 -2.78
N ILE A 164 3.04 -3.79 -2.73
CA ILE A 164 2.87 -5.10 -2.13
C ILE A 164 3.59 -5.11 -0.78
N SER A 165 2.85 -5.40 0.28
CA SER A 165 3.40 -5.53 1.63
C SER A 165 4.06 -6.91 1.81
N ILE A 166 5.39 -6.92 2.00
CA ILE A 166 6.17 -8.15 2.22
C ILE A 166 6.83 -8.06 3.59
N GLU A 167 6.44 -8.95 4.50
CA GLU A 167 6.87 -8.93 5.91
C GLU A 167 8.04 -9.89 6.22
N GLY A 168 8.37 -10.80 5.31
CA GLY A 168 9.46 -11.75 5.48
C GLY A 168 9.95 -12.31 4.15
N LEU A 169 11.24 -12.64 4.09
CA LEU A 169 11.88 -13.24 2.90
C LEU A 169 11.78 -14.77 2.89
N ASP A 170 11.42 -15.37 4.02
CA ASP A 170 11.20 -16.80 4.18
C ASP A 170 9.85 -17.08 4.86
N ALA A 171 9.32 -18.29 4.64
CA ALA A 171 8.01 -18.68 5.13
C ALA A 171 7.91 -18.66 6.66
N LYS A 172 9.00 -18.92 7.38
CA LYS A 172 9.01 -18.95 8.85
C LYS A 172 8.93 -17.54 9.42
N LEU A 173 9.71 -16.60 8.87
CA LEU A 173 9.65 -15.19 9.27
C LEU A 173 8.30 -14.57 8.91
N LEU A 174 7.81 -14.84 7.70
CA LEU A 174 6.48 -14.40 7.28
C LEU A 174 5.40 -14.91 8.25
N ALA A 175 5.44 -16.20 8.58
CA ALA A 175 4.47 -16.78 9.49
C ALA A 175 4.55 -16.18 10.90
N PHE A 176 5.76 -15.90 11.39
CA PHE A 176 5.95 -15.26 12.68
C PHE A 176 5.32 -13.86 12.73
N VAL A 177 5.49 -13.04 11.69
CA VAL A 177 4.98 -11.66 11.67
C VAL A 177 3.49 -11.59 11.35
N VAL A 178 3.04 -12.37 10.36
CA VAL A 178 1.70 -12.30 9.78
C VAL A 178 0.66 -13.08 10.59
N PHE A 179 1.05 -14.23 11.14
CA PHE A 179 0.20 -14.96 12.07
C PHE A 179 0.57 -14.51 13.48
N ALA A 180 -0.19 -13.55 14.01
CA ALA A 180 -0.34 -13.42 15.46
C ALA A 180 -0.55 -14.83 16.01
N ALA A 181 0.30 -15.24 16.96
CA ALA A 181 0.33 -16.60 17.47
C ALA A 181 -1.09 -17.12 17.63
N LEU A 182 -1.49 -18.05 16.76
CA LEU A 182 -2.58 -18.95 17.11
C LEU A 182 -2.18 -19.48 18.48
N PRO A 183 -2.98 -19.30 19.54
CA PRO A 183 -2.65 -19.92 20.80
C PRO A 183 -2.41 -21.40 20.50
N CYS A 184 -1.27 -21.92 20.96
CA CYS A 184 -0.93 -23.34 20.86
C CYS A 184 -2.12 -24.17 21.34
N PHE A 185 -3.03 -24.54 20.45
CA PHE A 185 -4.00 -25.59 20.69
C PHE A 185 -3.25 -26.90 20.54
N GLY A 186 -3.29 -27.67 21.61
CA GLY A 186 -2.32 -28.70 21.93
C GLY A 186 -2.05 -29.70 20.81
N GLN A 187 -0.81 -30.16 20.76
CA GLN A 187 -0.47 -31.46 20.20
C GLN A 187 -1.40 -32.52 20.81
N LYS A 188 -2.37 -33.02 20.03
CA LYS A 188 -2.73 -34.45 20.02
C LYS A 188 -3.22 -34.84 18.62
N SER A 189 -2.46 -35.78 18.03
CA SER A 189 -2.84 -36.80 17.05
C SER A 189 -3.59 -36.39 15.77
N GLY A 190 -2.95 -36.63 14.62
CA GLY A 190 -3.64 -36.94 13.36
C GLY A 190 -3.59 -35.85 12.29
N TYR A 191 -2.40 -35.52 11.79
CA TYR A 191 -2.29 -34.76 10.53
C TYR A 191 -2.62 -35.71 9.36
N SER A 192 -3.92 -35.82 9.07
CA SER A 192 -4.45 -36.43 7.85
C SER A 192 -4.24 -35.48 6.68
N SER A 193 -3.59 -36.00 5.64
CA SER A 193 -3.05 -35.29 4.47
C SER A 193 -4.09 -34.83 3.43
N SER A 194 -5.31 -34.48 3.82
CA SER A 194 -6.42 -34.27 2.85
C SER A 194 -7.06 -32.88 2.83
N SER A 195 -6.44 -31.85 3.41
CA SER A 195 -6.92 -30.46 3.28
C SER A 195 -5.80 -29.57 2.77
N ARG A 196 -5.66 -29.46 1.45
CA ARG A 196 -4.80 -28.46 0.78
C ARG A 196 -5.35 -27.05 1.08
N GLN A 197 -5.06 -26.52 2.26
CA GLN A 197 -4.95 -25.06 2.40
C GLN A 197 -3.68 -24.67 1.66
N VAL A 198 -3.87 -24.00 0.53
CA VAL A 198 -2.82 -23.49 -0.35
C VAL A 198 -2.09 -22.38 0.39
N VAL A 199 -1.12 -22.76 1.22
CA VAL A 199 0.02 -21.91 1.56
C VAL A 199 1.04 -22.15 0.46
N MET A 200 0.88 -21.46 -0.67
CA MET A 200 1.98 -21.34 -1.62
C MET A 200 2.96 -20.32 -1.05
N ALA A 201 3.87 -20.83 -0.21
CA ALA A 201 5.16 -20.19 -0.01
C ALA A 201 5.76 -19.98 -1.40
N ALA A 202 6.01 -18.71 -1.76
CA ALA A 202 6.68 -18.32 -2.98
C ALA A 202 8.06 -18.99 -3.06
N SER A 203 8.08 -20.17 -3.65
CA SER A 203 9.29 -20.82 -4.13
C SER A 203 9.53 -20.21 -5.51
N PHE A 204 10.21 -19.06 -5.55
CA PHE A 204 10.75 -18.52 -6.80
C PHE A 204 11.86 -19.45 -7.30
N GLY A 205 11.46 -20.54 -7.97
CA GLY A 205 12.32 -21.29 -8.86
C GLY A 205 12.52 -20.48 -10.14
N TRP A 206 13.52 -19.61 -10.17
CA TRP A 206 14.02 -19.04 -11.41
C TRP A 206 14.57 -20.17 -12.28
N THR A 207 13.76 -20.67 -13.22
CA THR A 207 14.25 -21.36 -14.42
C THR A 207 14.20 -20.35 -15.55
N ALA A 208 15.38 -20.06 -16.13
CA ALA A 208 15.52 -19.10 -17.21
C ALA A 208 14.60 -19.50 -18.39
N PRO A 209 13.81 -18.58 -18.97
CA PRO A 209 13.01 -18.91 -20.13
C PRO A 209 13.90 -19.17 -21.33
N GLN A 210 13.71 -20.34 -21.96
CA GLN A 210 14.23 -20.64 -23.28
C GLN A 210 13.71 -19.60 -24.28
N SER A 211 14.60 -19.17 -25.17
CA SER A 211 14.37 -18.13 -26.17
C SER A 211 13.11 -18.41 -27.01
N LEU A 212 12.07 -17.58 -26.86
CA LEU A 212 10.93 -17.51 -27.76
C LEU A 212 11.34 -16.77 -29.04
N SER A 213 11.43 -17.50 -30.14
CA SER A 213 11.59 -16.95 -31.49
C SER A 213 10.26 -16.38 -31.99
N ILE A 214 10.26 -15.08 -32.34
CA ILE A 214 9.12 -14.41 -32.96
C ILE A 214 9.19 -14.66 -34.47
N PRO A 215 8.15 -15.24 -35.11
CA PRO A 215 8.11 -15.36 -36.57
C PRO A 215 7.87 -13.98 -37.18
N ARG A 216 8.72 -13.61 -38.15
CA ARG A 216 8.48 -12.43 -39.00
C ARG A 216 7.47 -12.82 -40.09
N SER A 217 6.37 -12.10 -40.15
CA SER A 217 5.54 -11.94 -41.34
C SER A 217 5.75 -10.55 -41.90
#